data_AF-A0A1V4WM83-F1
#
_entry.id   AF-A0A1V4WM83-F1
#
_cell.length_a   1.000
_cell.length_b   1.000
_cell.length_c   1.000
_cell.angle_alpha   90.00
_cell.angle_beta   90.00
_cell.angle_gamma   90.00
#
_symmetry.space_group_name_H-M   'P 1'
#
loop_
_entity.id
_entity.type
_entity.pdbx_description
1 polymer ?
#
loop_
_entity_poly.entity_id
_entity_poly.type
_entity_poly.pdbx_seq_one_letter_code
_entity_poly.pdbx_strand_id
1 'polypeptide(L)'
;MFFAVVFLLVTTVTFVSGTFCPGGAAPEKKAKPTAEKDTGAVNDANLQSSQKRVDELLKKNEYVTSLRTSLKINEYTREVLATVKVIKGHYEKAVNDPAVPTKDKEQLYLKLKGLNQLIPRYTTAYENSLYNLGYIYAKRNESERARKYLTEYLQTTPFSTSRDSKWMKAKTLLLELYSLEGEF
;
A
#
# COMPACT_ATOMS: atom_id res chain seq x y z
N MET A 1 49.42 -14.26 58.81
CA MET A 1 48.80 -13.46 57.73
C MET A 1 47.33 -13.85 57.67
N PHE A 2 46.48 -12.86 57.44
CA PHE A 2 45.07 -12.78 57.82
C PHE A 2 44.14 -13.87 57.23
N PHE A 3 43.20 -14.32 58.07
CA PHE A 3 41.75 -14.57 57.90
C PHE A 3 41.23 -15.23 56.60
N ALA A 4 40.18 -16.04 56.56
CA ALA A 4 39.28 -16.70 57.50
C ALA A 4 38.17 -17.30 56.59
N VAL A 5 37.53 -18.42 57.02
CA VAL A 5 36.05 -18.58 57.08
C VAL A 5 35.29 -18.50 55.73
N VAL A 6 34.41 -19.40 55.29
CA VAL A 6 33.51 -20.41 55.88
C VAL A 6 32.77 -21.01 54.66
N PHE A 7 32.70 -22.34 54.50
CA PHE A 7 31.64 -23.26 54.95
C PHE A 7 30.42 -23.38 54.03
N LEU A 8 29.84 -24.58 54.12
CA LEU A 8 28.52 -25.09 53.71
C LEU A 8 28.36 -25.60 52.25
N LEU A 9 28.39 -26.92 52.01
CA LEU A 9 27.47 -28.02 52.40
C LEU A 9 26.36 -28.21 51.36
N VAL A 10 26.55 -29.19 50.49
CA VAL A 10 25.55 -29.71 49.54
C VAL A 10 25.08 -31.06 50.06
N THR A 11 23.85 -31.12 50.55
CA THR A 11 23.17 -32.39 50.88
C THR A 11 21.97 -32.60 49.97
N THR A 12 21.98 -33.80 49.41
CA THR A 12 21.03 -34.54 48.57
C THR A 12 19.58 -34.59 49.05
N VAL A 13 18.63 -34.67 48.11
CA VAL A 13 17.38 -35.41 48.29
C VAL A 13 16.99 -36.14 46.99
N THR A 14 16.74 -37.44 47.11
CA THR A 14 16.21 -38.40 46.12
C THR A 14 14.70 -38.62 46.29
N PHE A 15 14.08 -39.39 45.37
CA PHE A 15 12.72 -39.97 45.36
C PHE A 15 11.59 -39.04 44.82
N VAL A 16 10.55 -39.47 44.08
CA VAL A 16 9.71 -40.69 44.07
C VAL A 16 9.03 -40.86 42.69
N SER A 17 8.79 -42.11 42.25
CA SER A 17 7.81 -42.44 41.18
C SER A 17 6.43 -42.72 41.78
N GLY A 18 5.36 -42.15 41.22
CA GLY A 18 3.97 -42.41 41.63
C GLY A 18 2.98 -42.32 40.47
N THR A 19 2.09 -43.30 40.39
CA THR A 19 0.99 -43.49 39.44
C THR A 19 -0.34 -42.85 39.92
N PHE A 20 -1.22 -42.52 38.96
CA PHE A 20 -2.71 -42.60 38.94
C PHE A 20 -3.52 -41.32 38.58
N CYS A 21 -4.60 -41.56 37.81
CA CYS A 21 -5.53 -40.76 36.96
C CYS A 21 -6.47 -39.75 37.67
N PRO A 22 -7.53 -39.14 37.04
CA PRO A 22 -7.82 -38.69 35.66
C PRO A 22 -8.31 -37.21 35.56
N GLY A 23 -8.39 -36.66 34.34
CA GLY A 23 -9.37 -35.62 33.97
C GLY A 23 -8.95 -34.14 34.12
N GLY A 24 -8.87 -33.42 33.00
CA GLY A 24 -8.83 -31.95 33.00
C GLY A 24 -8.31 -31.32 31.71
N ALA A 25 -9.23 -30.72 30.95
CA ALA A 25 -9.05 -29.73 29.89
C ALA A 25 -8.33 -30.16 28.60
N ALA A 26 -9.11 -30.19 27.51
CA ALA A 26 -8.61 -30.23 26.14
C ALA A 26 -7.67 -29.03 25.87
N PRO A 27 -6.58 -29.21 25.10
CA PRO A 27 -5.74 -28.08 24.72
C PRO A 27 -6.55 -27.15 23.83
N GLU A 28 -6.68 -25.88 24.23
CA GLU A 28 -7.20 -24.81 23.40
C GLU A 28 -6.46 -24.84 22.06
N LYS A 29 -7.19 -25.15 20.99
CA LYS A 29 -6.70 -24.96 19.63
C LYS A 29 -6.44 -23.47 19.48
N LYS A 30 -5.17 -23.06 19.63
CA LYS A 30 -4.68 -21.78 19.14
C LYS A 30 -5.19 -21.64 17.70
N ALA A 31 -6.07 -20.67 17.49
CA ALA A 31 -6.61 -20.38 16.17
C ALA A 31 -5.42 -20.22 15.22
N LYS A 32 -5.32 -21.14 14.26
CA LYS A 32 -4.32 -21.09 13.20
C LYS A 32 -4.48 -19.72 12.53
N PRO A 33 -3.42 -18.90 12.38
CA PRO A 33 -3.55 -17.60 11.73
C PRO A 33 -4.18 -17.84 10.38
N THR A 34 -5.31 -17.18 10.14
CA THR A 34 -6.06 -17.26 8.90
C THR A 34 -5.08 -16.99 7.77
N ALA A 35 -4.76 -18.01 6.97
CA ALA A 35 -3.81 -17.88 5.89
C ALA A 35 -4.24 -16.69 5.03
N GLU A 36 -3.42 -15.63 5.01
CA GLU A 36 -3.69 -14.45 4.19
C GLU A 36 -3.79 -14.92 2.75
N LYS A 37 -5.01 -14.91 2.19
CA LYS A 37 -5.25 -15.21 0.79
C LYS A 37 -4.45 -14.21 -0.03
N ASP A 38 -3.32 -14.64 -0.59
CA ASP A 38 -2.51 -13.80 -1.46
C ASP A 38 -3.41 -13.35 -2.61
N THR A 39 -3.53 -12.04 -2.78
CA THR A 39 -4.56 -11.43 -3.63
C THR A 39 -4.27 -11.57 -5.13
N GLY A 40 -3.30 -12.40 -5.51
CA GLY A 40 -2.78 -12.47 -6.87
C GLY A 40 -2.13 -11.14 -7.29
N ALA A 41 -1.78 -11.05 -8.57
CA ALA A 41 -1.35 -9.79 -9.18
C ALA A 41 -2.57 -8.88 -9.43
N VAL A 42 -2.38 -7.57 -9.30
CA VAL A 42 -3.40 -6.58 -9.69
C VAL A 42 -3.41 -6.45 -11.21
N ASN A 43 -4.59 -6.40 -11.81
CA ASN A 43 -4.82 -6.22 -13.24
C ASN A 43 -6.12 -5.43 -13.49
N ASP A 44 -6.46 -5.15 -14.76
CA ASP A 44 -7.64 -4.33 -15.10
C ASP A 44 -8.95 -4.90 -14.52
N ALA A 45 -9.11 -6.22 -14.58
CA ALA A 45 -10.32 -6.90 -14.17
C ALA A 45 -10.56 -6.82 -12.66
N ASN A 46 -9.48 -6.82 -11.85
CA ASN A 46 -9.59 -6.81 -10.39
C ASN A 46 -9.25 -5.46 -9.74
N LEU A 47 -8.81 -4.44 -10.50
CA LEU A 47 -8.37 -3.15 -9.98
C LEU A 47 -9.40 -2.50 -9.06
N GLN A 48 -10.66 -2.41 -9.51
CA GLN A 48 -11.73 -1.77 -8.74
C GLN A 48 -12.01 -2.53 -7.43
N SER A 49 -12.05 -3.86 -7.47
CA SER A 49 -12.25 -4.68 -6.27
C SER A 49 -11.08 -4.56 -5.28
N SER A 50 -9.85 -4.44 -5.79
CA SER A 50 -8.66 -4.23 -4.98
C SER A 50 -8.68 -2.87 -4.28
N GLN A 51 -9.13 -1.82 -4.96
CA GLN A 51 -9.31 -0.49 -4.36
C GLN A 51 -10.36 -0.51 -3.24
N LYS A 52 -11.53 -1.10 -3.49
CA LYS A 52 -12.57 -1.25 -2.45
C LYS A 52 -12.07 -2.01 -1.24
N ARG A 53 -11.30 -3.08 -1.45
CA ARG A 53 -10.67 -3.84 -0.38
C ARG A 53 -9.69 -2.99 0.43
N VAL A 54 -8.88 -2.15 -0.21
CA VAL A 54 -7.99 -1.21 0.51
C VAL A 54 -8.83 -0.29 1.40
N ASP A 55 -9.90 0.31 0.88
CA ASP A 55 -10.76 1.21 1.66
C ASP A 55 -11.39 0.50 2.87
N GLU A 56 -11.84 -0.75 2.71
CA GLU A 56 -12.37 -1.56 3.80
C GLU A 56 -11.32 -1.90 4.87
N LEU A 57 -10.10 -2.23 4.45
CA LEU A 57 -8.99 -2.52 5.35
C LEU A 57 -8.55 -1.27 6.12
N LEU A 58 -8.50 -0.12 5.45
CA LEU A 58 -8.16 1.16 6.10
C LEU A 58 -9.19 1.55 7.16
N LYS A 59 -10.49 1.33 6.92
CA LYS A 59 -11.55 1.54 7.93
C LYS A 59 -11.37 0.66 9.17
N LYS A 60 -10.72 -0.50 9.02
CA LYS A 60 -10.42 -1.45 10.10
C LYS A 60 -9.04 -1.27 10.71
N ASN A 61 -8.28 -0.26 10.27
CA ASN A 61 -6.88 -0.04 10.66
C ASN A 61 -5.94 -1.22 10.31
N GLU A 62 -6.29 -2.03 9.30
CA GLU A 62 -5.50 -3.17 8.83
C GLU A 62 -4.37 -2.70 7.90
N TYR A 63 -3.36 -2.04 8.49
CA TYR A 63 -2.32 -1.33 7.75
C TYR A 63 -1.34 -2.25 7.00
N VAL A 64 -1.11 -3.47 7.49
CA VAL A 64 -0.18 -4.42 6.82
C VAL A 64 -0.78 -4.94 5.51
N THR A 65 -2.01 -5.44 5.55
CA THR A 65 -2.69 -5.96 4.37
C THR A 65 -3.07 -4.86 3.38
N SER A 66 -3.51 -3.70 3.88
CA SER A 66 -3.79 -2.55 3.02
C SER A 66 -2.52 -2.06 2.32
N LEU A 67 -1.38 -1.97 3.03
CA LEU A 67 -0.09 -1.58 2.42
C LEU A 67 0.27 -2.48 1.24
N ARG A 68 0.26 -3.80 1.44
CA ARG A 68 0.61 -4.77 0.39
C ARG A 68 -0.28 -4.60 -0.85
N THR A 69 -1.58 -4.40 -0.65
CA THR A 69 -2.53 -4.24 -1.76
C THR A 69 -2.36 -2.89 -2.45
N SER A 70 -2.16 -1.81 -1.69
CA SER A 70 -1.91 -0.47 -2.23
C SER A 70 -0.62 -0.39 -3.05
N LEU A 71 0.45 -1.09 -2.66
CA LEU A 71 1.69 -1.17 -3.43
C LEU A 71 1.46 -1.84 -4.78
N LYS A 72 0.77 -2.99 -4.81
CA LYS A 72 0.43 -3.69 -6.07
C LYS A 72 -0.43 -2.81 -7.00
N ILE A 73 -1.40 -2.06 -6.46
CA ILE A 73 -2.20 -1.11 -7.24
C ILE A 73 -1.31 0.01 -7.81
N ASN A 74 -0.45 0.59 -6.98
CA ASN A 74 0.42 1.69 -7.38
C ASN A 74 1.38 1.27 -8.51
N GLU A 75 2.03 0.12 -8.38
CA GLU A 75 2.93 -0.43 -9.39
C GLU A 75 2.22 -0.68 -10.71
N TYR A 76 1.12 -1.43 -10.68
CA TYR A 76 0.34 -1.74 -11.89
C TYR A 76 -0.16 -0.48 -12.59
N THR A 77 -0.75 0.47 -11.84
CA THR A 77 -1.31 1.68 -12.43
C THR A 77 -0.22 2.60 -13.00
N ARG A 78 0.94 2.71 -12.34
CA ARG A 78 2.10 3.45 -12.84
C ARG A 78 2.60 2.87 -14.17
N GLU A 79 2.75 1.56 -14.25
CA GLU A 79 3.21 0.87 -15.46
C GLU A 79 2.24 1.03 -16.63
N VAL A 80 0.93 0.88 -16.37
CA VAL A 80 -0.10 1.11 -17.40
C VAL A 80 -0.06 2.55 -17.89
N LEU A 81 0.00 3.54 -16.98
CA LEU A 81 0.06 4.95 -17.37
C LEU A 81 1.32 5.28 -18.18
N ALA A 82 2.48 4.74 -17.80
CA ALA A 82 3.71 4.91 -18.56
C ALA A 82 3.59 4.32 -19.98
N THR A 83 3.07 3.10 -20.08
CA THR A 83 2.85 2.42 -21.36
C THR A 83 1.88 3.18 -22.25
N VAL A 84 0.74 3.60 -21.69
CA VAL A 84 -0.28 4.36 -22.41
C VAL A 84 0.28 5.70 -22.89
N LYS A 85 1.09 6.39 -22.09
CA LYS A 85 1.74 7.65 -22.47
C LYS A 85 2.64 7.47 -23.70
N VAL A 86 3.46 6.42 -23.72
CA VAL A 86 4.34 6.10 -24.86
C VAL A 86 3.51 5.82 -26.12
N ILE A 87 2.54 4.91 -26.03
CA ILE A 87 1.71 4.52 -27.18
C ILE A 87 0.92 5.72 -27.70
N LYS A 88 0.29 6.50 -26.81
CA LYS A 88 -0.45 7.70 -27.16
C LYS A 88 0.44 8.69 -27.93
N GLY A 89 1.66 8.94 -27.46
CA GLY A 89 2.60 9.82 -28.14
C GLY A 89 2.96 9.34 -29.55
N HIS A 90 3.09 8.04 -29.78
CA HIS A 90 3.30 7.50 -31.12
C HIS A 90 2.08 7.64 -32.03
N TYR A 91 0.88 7.37 -31.52
CA TYR A 91 -0.36 7.53 -32.30
C TYR A 91 -0.62 9.00 -32.64
N GLU A 92 -0.37 9.92 -31.72
CA GLU A 92 -0.48 11.38 -31.96
C GLU A 92 0.51 11.84 -33.03
N LYS A 93 1.75 11.31 -33.05
CA LYS A 93 2.69 11.63 -34.12
C LYS A 93 2.22 11.09 -35.47
N ALA A 94 1.83 9.81 -35.53
CA ALA A 94 1.41 9.16 -36.76
C ALA A 94 0.15 9.79 -37.38
N VAL A 95 -0.81 10.21 -36.56
CA VAL A 95 -2.05 10.81 -37.08
C VAL A 95 -1.82 12.18 -37.71
N ASN A 96 -0.79 12.90 -37.25
CA ASN A 96 -0.40 14.22 -37.77
C ASN A 96 0.64 14.13 -38.91
N ASP A 97 1.13 12.94 -39.24
CA ASP A 97 2.11 12.74 -40.30
C ASP A 97 1.42 12.73 -41.68
N PRO A 98 1.79 13.62 -42.63
CA PRO A 98 1.21 13.63 -43.96
C PRO A 98 1.47 12.35 -44.77
N ALA A 99 2.52 11.58 -44.45
CA ALA A 99 2.85 10.32 -45.13
C ALA A 99 1.93 9.15 -44.75
N VAL A 100 1.19 9.26 -43.65
CA VAL A 100 0.27 8.20 -43.19
C VAL A 100 -1.06 8.28 -43.97
N PRO A 101 -1.52 7.17 -44.59
CA PRO A 101 -2.79 7.13 -45.33
C PRO A 101 -4.00 7.51 -44.46
N THR A 102 -4.99 8.18 -45.05
CA THR A 102 -6.20 8.63 -44.32
C THR A 102 -6.92 7.49 -43.59
N LYS A 103 -7.04 6.32 -44.22
CA LYS A 103 -7.66 5.13 -43.62
C LYS A 103 -6.95 4.69 -42.33
N ASP A 104 -5.62 4.76 -42.31
CA ASP A 104 -4.84 4.38 -41.14
C ASP A 104 -4.97 5.44 -40.04
N LYS A 105 -5.08 6.73 -40.42
CA LYS A 105 -5.39 7.82 -39.48
C LYS A 105 -6.72 7.63 -38.78
N GLU A 106 -7.78 7.24 -39.51
CA GLU A 106 -9.09 6.95 -38.92
C GLU A 106 -9.01 5.85 -37.84
N GLN A 107 -8.28 4.77 -38.13
CA GLN A 107 -8.05 3.70 -37.15
C GLN A 107 -7.26 4.21 -35.94
N LEU A 108 -6.25 5.06 -36.14
CA LEU A 108 -5.48 5.67 -35.05
C LEU A 108 -6.35 6.59 -34.19
N TYR A 109 -7.27 7.37 -34.78
CA TYR A 109 -8.20 8.20 -34.02
C TYR A 109 -9.11 7.37 -33.10
N LEU A 110 -9.59 6.21 -33.57
CA LEU A 110 -10.38 5.30 -32.72
C LEU A 110 -9.56 4.75 -31.55
N LYS A 111 -8.30 4.35 -31.80
CA LYS A 111 -7.38 3.90 -30.75
C LYS A 111 -7.07 5.02 -29.74
N LEU A 112 -6.80 6.24 -30.22
CA LEU A 112 -6.58 7.42 -29.39
C LEU A 112 -7.80 7.74 -28.50
N LYS A 113 -9.01 7.63 -29.05
CA LYS A 113 -10.25 7.79 -28.27
C LYS A 113 -10.32 6.78 -27.12
N GLY A 114 -10.00 5.51 -27.38
CA GLY A 114 -9.92 4.47 -26.36
C GLY A 114 -8.89 4.78 -25.26
N LEU A 115 -7.68 5.22 -25.64
CA LEU A 115 -6.65 5.63 -24.68
C LEU A 115 -7.10 6.83 -23.83
N ASN A 116 -7.74 7.83 -24.43
CA ASN A 116 -8.24 9.01 -23.72
C ASN A 116 -9.36 8.67 -22.73
N GLN A 117 -10.11 7.59 -22.94
CA GLN A 117 -11.07 7.07 -21.96
C GLN A 117 -10.38 6.27 -20.84
N LEU A 118 -9.28 5.59 -21.14
CA LEU A 118 -8.55 4.74 -20.19
C LEU A 118 -7.73 5.58 -19.19
N ILE A 119 -7.06 6.63 -19.68
CA ILE A 119 -6.14 7.44 -18.88
C ILE A 119 -6.78 7.94 -17.58
N PRO A 120 -7.96 8.60 -17.59
CA PRO A 120 -8.57 9.10 -16.34
C PRO A 120 -8.82 8.02 -15.29
N ARG A 121 -9.29 6.83 -15.71
CA ARG A 121 -9.56 5.70 -14.80
C ARG A 121 -8.28 5.27 -14.06
N TYR A 122 -7.19 5.14 -14.80
CA TYR A 122 -5.91 4.70 -14.25
C TYR A 122 -5.21 5.81 -13.45
N THR A 123 -5.32 7.06 -13.90
CA THR A 123 -4.83 8.24 -13.16
C THR A 123 -5.49 8.33 -11.79
N THR A 124 -6.83 8.27 -11.72
CA THR A 124 -7.53 8.28 -10.42
C THR A 124 -7.13 7.11 -9.52
N ALA A 125 -6.90 5.92 -10.09
CA ALA A 125 -6.44 4.78 -9.31
C ALA A 125 -5.02 4.96 -8.76
N TYR A 126 -4.12 5.50 -9.59
CA TYR A 126 -2.76 5.84 -9.20
C TYR A 126 -2.72 6.89 -8.10
N GLU A 127 -3.41 8.02 -8.28
CA GLU A 127 -3.50 9.11 -7.29
C GLU A 127 -4.05 8.60 -5.95
N ASN A 128 -5.12 7.81 -5.98
CA ASN A 128 -5.68 7.20 -4.77
C ASN A 128 -4.68 6.26 -4.08
N SER A 129 -3.90 5.50 -4.85
CA SER A 129 -2.87 4.63 -4.29
C SER A 129 -1.74 5.43 -3.63
N LEU A 130 -1.30 6.54 -4.21
CA LEU A 130 -0.28 7.41 -3.62
C LEU A 130 -0.74 7.99 -2.28
N TYR A 131 -1.95 8.56 -2.25
CA TYR A 131 -2.54 9.08 -1.01
C TYR A 131 -2.63 7.99 0.07
N ASN A 132 -3.15 6.81 -0.29
CA ASN A 132 -3.30 5.71 0.65
C ASN A 132 -1.94 5.22 1.16
N LEU A 133 -0.93 5.09 0.31
CA LEU A 133 0.42 4.71 0.72
C LEU A 133 1.03 5.73 1.68
N GLY A 134 0.92 7.03 1.35
CA GLY A 134 1.36 8.11 2.23
C GLY A 134 0.72 8.04 3.61
N TYR A 135 -0.61 7.89 3.65
CA TYR A 135 -1.37 7.73 4.88
C TYR A 135 -0.97 6.48 5.68
N ILE A 136 -0.86 5.32 5.02
CA ILE A 136 -0.51 4.05 5.67
C ILE A 136 0.88 4.13 6.29
N TYR A 137 1.88 4.64 5.57
CA TYR A 137 3.23 4.78 6.09
C TYR A 137 3.29 5.77 7.27
N ALA A 138 2.53 6.87 7.21
CA ALA A 138 2.44 7.79 8.34
C ALA A 138 1.87 7.10 9.59
N LYS A 139 0.79 6.31 9.44
CA LYS A 139 0.21 5.52 10.55
C LYS A 139 1.13 4.44 11.11
N ARG A 140 2.12 4.03 10.34
CA ARG A 140 3.15 3.06 10.74
C ARG A 140 4.42 3.72 11.28
N ASN A 141 4.44 5.04 11.44
CA ASN A 141 5.61 5.82 11.83
C ASN A 141 6.80 5.68 10.86
N GLU A 142 6.54 5.39 9.58
CA GLU A 142 7.55 5.29 8.52
C GLU A 142 7.63 6.62 7.76
N SER A 143 8.05 7.69 8.45
CA SER A 143 7.92 9.08 7.98
C SER A 143 8.60 9.36 6.64
N GLU A 144 9.78 8.80 6.35
CA GLU A 144 10.45 9.01 5.06
C GLU A 144 9.63 8.51 3.87
N ARG A 145 9.06 7.31 4.01
CA ARG A 145 8.21 6.72 2.96
C ARG A 145 6.89 7.47 2.84
N ALA A 146 6.30 7.85 3.97
CA ALA A 146 5.08 8.67 4.00
C ALA A 146 5.28 9.98 3.24
N ARG A 147 6.37 10.71 3.54
CA ARG A 147 6.74 11.96 2.86
C ARG A 147 6.89 11.76 1.36
N LYS A 148 7.61 10.72 0.93
CA LYS A 148 7.77 10.40 -0.51
C LYS A 148 6.43 10.29 -1.23
N TYR A 149 5.51 9.46 -0.74
CA TYR A 149 4.23 9.22 -1.41
C TYR A 149 3.27 10.41 -1.33
N LEU A 150 3.27 11.16 -0.22
CA LEU A 150 2.44 12.38 -0.09
C LEU A 150 2.94 13.50 -0.99
N THR A 151 4.25 13.71 -1.09
CA THR A 151 4.82 14.68 -2.04
C THR A 151 4.45 14.32 -3.47
N GLU A 152 4.60 13.06 -3.85
CA GLU A 152 4.24 12.60 -5.19
C GLU A 152 2.74 12.77 -5.46
N TYR A 153 1.87 12.49 -4.49
CA TYR A 153 0.43 12.75 -4.60
C TYR A 153 0.13 14.24 -4.85
N LEU A 154 0.76 15.14 -4.10
CA LEU A 154 0.54 16.59 -4.23
C LEU A 154 1.09 17.15 -5.55
N GLN A 155 2.13 16.55 -6.11
CA GLN A 155 2.69 16.92 -7.42
C GLN A 155 1.85 16.40 -8.60
N THR A 156 1.13 15.30 -8.41
CA THR A 156 0.36 14.64 -9.47
C THR A 156 -1.09 15.08 -9.53
N THR A 157 -1.66 15.52 -8.41
CA THR A 157 -3.06 15.96 -8.32
C THR A 157 -3.21 17.47 -8.42
N PRO A 158 -4.29 17.97 -9.06
CA PRO A 158 -4.58 19.39 -9.09
C PRO A 158 -4.90 19.91 -7.69
N PHE A 159 -4.48 21.15 -7.42
CA PHE A 159 -4.79 21.84 -6.18
C PHE A 159 -6.31 21.91 -5.93
N SER A 160 -6.71 21.75 -4.66
CA SER A 160 -8.09 21.91 -4.22
C SER A 160 -8.17 22.82 -3.01
N THR A 161 -9.05 23.82 -3.08
CA THR A 161 -9.34 24.75 -1.97
C THR A 161 -10.28 24.16 -0.91
N SER A 162 -10.89 23.00 -1.18
CA SER A 162 -11.83 22.37 -0.24
C SER A 162 -11.07 21.74 0.93
N ARG A 163 -11.40 22.16 2.15
CA ARG A 163 -10.78 21.68 3.40
C ARG A 163 -10.86 20.16 3.55
N ASP A 164 -11.95 19.55 3.09
CA ASP A 164 -12.18 18.11 3.22
C ASP A 164 -11.60 17.29 2.07
N SER A 165 -10.99 17.95 1.08
CA SER A 165 -10.35 17.29 -0.05
C SER A 165 -9.17 16.42 0.39
N LYS A 166 -8.88 15.38 -0.39
CA LYS A 166 -7.67 14.58 -0.20
C LYS A 166 -6.39 15.42 -0.37
N TRP A 167 -6.42 16.45 -1.22
CA TRP A 167 -5.30 17.37 -1.41
C TRP A 167 -4.96 18.09 -0.11
N MET A 168 -5.94 18.73 0.54
CA MET A 168 -5.72 19.43 1.81
C MET A 168 -5.29 18.47 2.92
N LYS A 169 -5.90 17.28 3.01
CA LYS A 169 -5.51 16.24 3.97
C LYS A 169 -4.06 15.77 3.77
N ALA A 170 -3.65 15.56 2.51
CA ALA A 170 -2.28 15.18 2.18
C ALA A 170 -1.28 16.31 2.51
N LYS A 171 -1.62 17.56 2.20
CA LYS A 171 -0.81 18.73 2.58
C LYS A 171 -0.59 18.77 4.08
N THR A 172 -1.68 18.75 4.87
CA THR A 172 -1.60 18.82 6.32
C THR A 172 -0.76 17.69 6.90
N LEU A 173 -1.03 16.44 6.48
CA LEU A 173 -0.24 15.29 6.95
C LEU A 173 1.24 15.40 6.57
N LEU A 174 1.56 15.94 5.38
CA LEU A 174 2.95 16.15 4.98
C LEU A 174 3.64 17.20 5.86
N LEU A 175 2.96 18.31 6.18
CA LEU A 175 3.49 19.36 7.05
C LEU A 175 3.71 18.83 8.47
N GLU A 176 2.79 18.04 9.01
CA GLU A 176 2.95 17.35 10.30
C GLU A 176 4.21 16.48 10.33
N LEU A 177 4.46 15.71 9.27
CA LEU A 177 5.66 14.87 9.14
C LEU A 177 6.98 15.66 9.04
N TYR A 178 6.92 16.95 8.73
CA TYR A 178 8.07 17.86 8.74
C TYR A 178 8.12 18.76 9.98
N SER A 179 7.12 18.70 10.86
CA SER A 179 6.94 19.65 11.96
C SER A 179 6.84 21.12 11.48
N LEU A 180 6.08 21.33 10.41
CA LEU A 180 5.83 22.63 9.77
C LEU A 180 4.35 23.06 9.86
N GLU A 181 3.64 22.60 10.89
CA GLU A 181 2.24 22.94 11.10
C GLU A 181 2.08 24.45 11.36
N GLY A 182 1.21 25.12 10.59
CA GLY A 182 0.90 26.56 10.77
C GLY A 182 1.65 27.51 9.84
N GLU A 183 2.64 27.03 9.09
CA GLU A 183 3.42 27.85 8.14
C GLU A 183 2.68 28.16 6.82
N PHE A 184 1.63 27.38 6.47
CA PHE A 184 0.90 27.43 5.18
C PHE A 184 -0.57 27.04 5.32
#